data_AF-A0A2A2KJ06-F1
#
_entry.id   AF-A0A2A2KJ06-F1
#
_cell.length_a   1.000
_cell.length_b   1.000
_cell.length_c   1.000
_cell.angle_alpha   90.00
_cell.angle_beta   90.00
_cell.angle_gamma   90.00
#
_symmetry.space_group_name_H-M   'P 1'
#
loop_
_entity.id
_entity.type
_entity.pdbx_description
1 polymer ?
#
loop_
_entity_poly.entity_id
_entity_poly.type
_entity_poly.pdbx_seq_one_letter_code
_entity_poly.pdbx_strand_id
1 'polypeptide(L)'
;MRLIIEPKDSLLHEDVKIVAEDLEPNANYLFVMKMLHHVGTFYAKGVYNSGATGVIDLHVNQPIRGSYSGSNPQALFQVQQRTDNVRPGQYCTTSPPEPYIYELEIRDAVGEVVWTEKDIIKRWKHPAVTRTEIEVDEIRGTLFKPPGDGPFPSIIDISGTGGGLNEHKGAALASRGFCVFSLAFFQYKDLIKEMRHLDINYFKKAIKWFVSLPFTSNRIGYQGVSFGGLLVNILAANCPEVLLPKKLFIRSDSEF
;
A
#
# COMPACT_ATOMS: atom_id res chain seq x y z
N MET A 1 -26.53 -11.10 18.91
CA MET A 1 -25.24 -10.86 18.25
C MET A 1 -25.04 -9.37 18.01
N ARG A 2 -23.88 -8.87 18.42
CA ARG A 2 -23.39 -7.51 18.16
C ARG A 2 -22.01 -7.61 17.52
N LEU A 3 -21.76 -6.84 16.46
CA LEU A 3 -20.45 -6.79 15.80
C LEU A 3 -19.80 -5.42 15.99
N ILE A 4 -18.53 -5.43 16.38
CA ILE A 4 -17.68 -4.25 16.52
C ILE A 4 -16.57 -4.34 15.47
N ILE A 5 -16.46 -3.33 14.61
CA ILE A 5 -15.34 -3.16 13.66
C ILE A 5 -14.77 -1.76 13.79
N GLU A 6 -13.55 -1.64 14.31
CA GLU A 6 -12.95 -0.34 14.62
C GLU A 6 -11.45 -0.28 14.30
N PRO A 7 -10.98 0.67 13.48
CA PRO A 7 -11.79 1.56 12.63
C PRO A 7 -12.38 0.81 11.42
N LYS A 8 -13.52 1.27 10.90
CA LYS A 8 -14.07 0.77 9.62
C LYS A 8 -13.34 1.29 8.39
N ASP A 9 -12.71 2.46 8.50
CA ASP A 9 -11.92 3.07 7.43
C ASP A 9 -10.50 3.28 7.96
N SER A 10 -9.55 2.53 7.41
CA SER A 10 -8.18 2.49 7.87
C SER A 10 -7.20 2.49 6.71
N LEU A 11 -5.95 2.86 6.96
CA LEU A 11 -4.85 2.54 6.06
C LEU A 11 -4.59 1.03 6.06
N LEU A 12 -4.00 0.52 4.98
CA LEU A 12 -3.71 -0.92 4.84
C LEU A 12 -2.90 -1.54 5.96
N HIS A 13 -2.03 -0.75 6.59
CA HIS A 13 -1.14 -1.21 7.66
C HIS A 13 -1.71 -1.02 9.06
N GLU A 14 -2.81 -0.28 9.18
CA GLU A 14 -3.44 -0.03 10.49
C GLU A 14 -4.24 -1.25 10.88
N ASP A 15 -4.19 -1.58 12.17
CA ASP A 15 -4.99 -2.65 12.73
C ASP A 15 -6.46 -2.25 12.78
N VAL A 16 -7.31 -3.25 12.58
CA VAL A 16 -8.77 -3.16 12.66
C VAL A 16 -9.22 -4.22 13.65
N LYS A 17 -9.82 -3.76 14.74
CA LYS A 17 -10.45 -4.60 15.75
C LYS A 17 -11.75 -5.17 15.19
N ILE A 18 -11.91 -6.48 15.24
CA ILE A 18 -13.13 -7.19 14.84
C ILE A 18 -13.55 -8.08 16.00
N VAL A 19 -14.68 -7.76 16.62
CA VAL A 19 -15.23 -8.52 17.76
C VAL A 19 -16.71 -8.79 17.55
N ALA A 20 -17.11 -10.06 17.66
CA ALA A 20 -18.50 -10.48 17.69
C ALA A 20 -18.88 -10.89 19.13
N GLU A 21 -19.89 -10.24 19.68
CA GLU A 21 -20.45 -10.44 21.02
C GLU A 21 -21.87 -11.02 20.93
N ASP A 22 -22.40 -11.49 22.06
CA ASP A 22 -23.74 -12.07 22.19
C ASP A 22 -23.98 -13.22 21.18
N LEU A 23 -22.97 -14.07 21.04
CA LEU A 23 -23.03 -15.33 20.28
C LEU A 23 -23.45 -16.47 21.20
N GLU A 24 -24.05 -17.51 20.62
CA GLU A 24 -24.30 -18.77 21.33
C GLU A 24 -22.97 -19.30 21.93
N PRO A 25 -22.89 -19.57 23.24
CA PRO A 25 -21.67 -20.05 23.88
C PRO A 25 -21.20 -21.40 23.33
N ASN A 26 -19.88 -21.56 23.19
CA ASN A 26 -19.18 -22.74 22.68
C ASN A 26 -19.57 -23.16 21.25
N ALA A 27 -20.28 -22.31 20.51
CA ALA A 27 -20.65 -22.55 19.12
C ALA A 27 -19.54 -22.11 18.15
N ASN A 28 -19.54 -22.72 16.96
CA ASN A 28 -18.62 -22.38 15.89
C ASN A 28 -19.27 -21.39 14.92
N TYR A 29 -18.51 -20.37 14.52
CA TYR A 29 -18.91 -19.38 13.54
C TYR A 29 -17.88 -19.28 12.42
N LEU A 30 -18.36 -19.15 11.18
CA LEU A 30 -17.54 -18.93 10.00
C LEU A 30 -17.55 -17.45 9.65
N PHE A 31 -16.38 -16.81 9.70
CA PHE A 31 -16.16 -15.45 9.23
C PHE A 31 -15.63 -15.53 7.80
N VAL A 32 -16.27 -14.83 6.86
CA VAL A 32 -15.87 -14.74 5.46
C VAL A 32 -15.67 -13.27 5.12
N MET A 33 -14.41 -12.88 4.92
CA MET A 33 -14.02 -11.53 4.52
C MET A 33 -13.82 -11.50 3.01
N LYS A 34 -14.72 -10.84 2.28
CA LYS A 34 -14.68 -10.70 0.83
C LYS A 34 -14.10 -9.34 0.45
N MET A 35 -13.08 -9.30 -0.40
CA MET A 35 -12.61 -8.06 -1.04
C MET A 35 -13.32 -7.88 -2.38
N LEU A 36 -14.00 -6.75 -2.54
CA LEU A 36 -14.73 -6.40 -3.76
C LEU A 36 -13.80 -5.56 -4.64
N HIS A 37 -13.45 -6.09 -5.82
CA HIS A 37 -12.57 -5.42 -6.78
C HIS A 37 -13.14 -5.49 -8.19
N HIS A 38 -12.78 -4.54 -9.06
CA HIS A 38 -13.29 -4.49 -10.44
C HIS A 38 -12.87 -5.69 -11.29
N VAL A 39 -11.80 -6.40 -10.90
CA VAL A 39 -11.32 -7.63 -11.58
C VAL A 39 -12.01 -8.91 -11.08
N GLY A 40 -12.84 -8.80 -10.04
CA GLY A 40 -13.51 -9.91 -9.38
C GLY A 40 -13.41 -9.84 -7.86
N THR A 41 -13.99 -10.84 -7.20
CA THR A 41 -14.05 -10.98 -5.75
C THR A 41 -12.93 -11.88 -5.26
N PHE A 42 -12.27 -11.42 -4.21
CA PHE A 42 -11.36 -12.26 -3.43
C PHE A 42 -11.99 -12.52 -2.07
N TYR A 43 -11.54 -13.57 -1.39
CA TYR A 43 -12.03 -13.88 -0.06
C TYR A 43 -10.97 -14.51 0.82
N ALA A 44 -11.12 -14.34 2.13
CA ALA A 44 -10.46 -15.15 3.15
C ALA A 44 -11.51 -15.60 4.16
N LYS A 45 -11.29 -16.73 4.80
CA LYS A 45 -12.22 -17.25 5.81
C LYS A 45 -11.52 -17.84 7.03
N GLY A 46 -12.21 -17.81 8.16
CA GLY A 46 -11.78 -18.46 9.40
C GLY A 46 -13.00 -18.97 10.16
N VAL A 47 -12.90 -20.18 10.70
CA VAL A 47 -13.88 -20.73 11.64
C VAL A 47 -13.36 -20.54 13.06
N TYR A 48 -14.15 -19.94 13.93
CA TYR A 48 -13.78 -19.63 15.31
C TYR A 48 -14.82 -20.19 16.27
N ASN A 49 -14.41 -20.51 17.49
CA ASN A 49 -15.32 -20.91 18.57
C ASN A 49 -15.57 -19.71 19.49
N SER A 50 -16.83 -19.48 19.86
CA SER A 50 -17.23 -18.36 20.74
C SER A 50 -16.87 -18.56 22.22
N GLY A 51 -16.38 -19.75 22.59
CA GLY A 51 -16.04 -20.10 23.97
C GLY A 51 -17.22 -19.96 24.92
N ALA A 52 -16.97 -20.15 26.22
CA ALA A 52 -18.01 -20.07 27.24
C ALA A 52 -18.64 -18.67 27.39
N THR A 53 -17.96 -17.62 26.92
CA THR A 53 -18.40 -16.23 27.04
C THR A 53 -19.30 -15.78 25.88
N GLY A 54 -19.39 -16.55 24.79
CA GLY A 54 -20.15 -16.12 23.61
C GLY A 54 -19.51 -14.95 22.86
N VAL A 55 -18.17 -14.85 22.89
CA VAL A 55 -17.41 -13.73 22.29
C VAL A 55 -16.30 -14.28 21.40
N ILE A 56 -16.18 -13.72 20.20
CA ILE A 56 -15.08 -13.97 19.27
C ILE A 56 -14.38 -12.63 18.99
N ASP A 57 -13.18 -12.46 19.52
CA ASP A 57 -12.28 -11.34 19.23
C ASP A 57 -11.12 -11.82 18.34
N LEU A 58 -11.04 -11.33 17.11
CA LEU A 58 -10.00 -11.77 16.16
C LEU A 58 -8.57 -11.39 16.56
N HIS A 59 -8.38 -10.49 17.56
CA HIS A 59 -7.05 -10.22 18.12
C HIS A 59 -6.55 -11.32 19.05
N VAL A 60 -7.46 -12.07 19.66
CA VAL A 60 -7.12 -13.03 20.72
C VAL A 60 -7.45 -14.45 20.29
N ASN A 61 -8.54 -14.64 19.54
CA ASN A 61 -8.98 -15.93 19.05
C ASN A 61 -8.35 -16.26 17.70
N GLN A 62 -7.65 -17.39 17.64
CA GLN A 62 -7.17 -17.97 16.39
C GLN A 62 -8.25 -18.82 15.71
N PRO A 63 -8.25 -18.94 14.37
CA PRO A 63 -9.17 -19.83 13.69
C PRO A 63 -8.83 -21.29 13.98
N ILE A 64 -9.87 -22.13 14.12
CA ILE A 64 -9.78 -23.59 14.18
C ILE A 64 -9.37 -24.15 12.82
N ARG A 65 -9.89 -23.55 11.74
CA ARG A 65 -9.60 -23.88 10.34
C ARG A 65 -9.99 -22.71 9.43
N GLY A 66 -9.45 -22.67 8.22
CA GLY A 66 -9.79 -21.65 7.23
C GLY A 66 -8.67 -21.39 6.25
N SER A 67 -8.59 -20.16 5.75
CA SER A 67 -7.56 -19.67 4.84
C SER A 67 -6.21 -19.43 5.53
N TYR A 68 -6.16 -19.44 6.87
CA TYR A 68 -4.95 -19.25 7.67
C TYR A 68 -5.02 -20.01 9.00
N SER A 69 -3.89 -20.06 9.71
CA SER A 69 -3.74 -20.65 11.04
C SER A 69 -2.91 -19.73 11.95
N GLY A 70 -3.05 -19.91 13.26
CA GLY A 70 -2.37 -19.10 14.27
C GLY A 70 -3.06 -17.76 14.52
N SER A 71 -2.58 -17.04 15.54
CA SER A 71 -3.13 -15.71 15.89
C SER A 71 -2.58 -14.64 14.94
N ASN A 72 -3.48 -14.02 14.17
CA ASN A 72 -3.19 -12.85 13.35
C ASN A 72 -4.51 -12.09 13.08
N PRO A 73 -4.76 -10.96 13.75
CA PRO A 73 -6.00 -10.19 13.59
C PRO A 73 -6.21 -9.60 12.18
N GLN A 74 -5.14 -9.41 11.41
CA GLN A 74 -5.22 -8.88 10.04
C GLN A 74 -5.25 -9.97 8.97
N ALA A 75 -5.16 -11.25 9.34
CA ALA A 75 -5.02 -12.34 8.37
C ALA A 75 -6.16 -12.37 7.35
N LEU A 76 -7.40 -12.11 7.77
CA LEU A 76 -8.54 -12.07 6.86
C LEU A 76 -8.39 -10.98 5.77
N PHE A 77 -7.61 -9.91 5.98
CA PHE A 77 -7.30 -8.95 4.93
C PHE A 77 -6.09 -9.38 4.07
N GLN A 78 -5.15 -10.11 4.66
CA GLN A 78 -3.85 -10.43 4.06
C GLN A 78 -3.85 -11.69 3.19
N VAL A 79 -4.59 -12.73 3.59
CA VAL A 79 -4.57 -14.04 2.92
C VAL A 79 -5.73 -14.23 1.94
N GLN A 80 -6.09 -13.16 1.24
CA GLN A 80 -7.17 -13.14 0.26
C GLN A 80 -6.86 -14.08 -0.91
N GLN A 81 -7.80 -14.98 -1.19
CA GLN A 81 -7.77 -15.96 -2.27
C GLN A 81 -8.74 -15.56 -3.37
N ARG A 82 -8.39 -15.88 -4.62
CA ARG A 82 -9.26 -15.64 -5.78
C ARG A 82 -10.52 -16.50 -5.70
N THR A 83 -11.66 -15.94 -6.07
CA THR A 83 -12.84 -16.75 -6.42
C THR A 83 -12.86 -17.01 -7.93
N ASP A 84 -13.77 -17.86 -8.40
CA ASP A 84 -13.90 -18.23 -9.82
C ASP A 84 -14.27 -17.05 -10.73
N ASN A 85 -14.75 -15.94 -10.16
CA ASN A 85 -15.04 -14.73 -10.92
C ASN A 85 -13.80 -13.88 -11.25
N VAL A 86 -12.62 -14.21 -10.72
CA VAL A 86 -11.34 -13.58 -11.07
C VAL A 86 -10.69 -14.36 -12.20
N ARG A 87 -10.62 -13.75 -13.39
CA ARG A 87 -10.02 -14.43 -14.56
C ARG A 87 -8.55 -14.79 -14.32
N PRO A 88 -8.07 -15.94 -14.81
CA PRO A 88 -6.65 -16.28 -14.78
C PRO A 88 -5.77 -15.16 -15.38
N GLY A 89 -4.65 -14.86 -14.75
CA GLY A 89 -3.74 -13.78 -15.16
C GLY A 89 -4.14 -12.36 -14.71
N GLN A 90 -5.37 -12.13 -14.25
CA GLN A 90 -5.73 -10.86 -13.62
C GLN A 90 -5.05 -10.72 -12.25
N TYR A 91 -4.76 -9.49 -11.87
CA TYR A 91 -4.27 -9.12 -10.54
C TYR A 91 -4.82 -7.74 -10.16
N CYS A 92 -4.84 -7.41 -8.87
CA CYS A 92 -5.30 -6.11 -8.42
C CYS A 92 -4.29 -5.04 -8.80
N THR A 93 -4.60 -4.22 -9.80
CA THR A 93 -3.82 -3.03 -10.13
C THR A 93 -4.07 -1.96 -9.07
N THR A 94 -3.00 -1.28 -8.66
CA THR A 94 -3.06 -0.25 -7.60
C THR A 94 -2.53 1.10 -8.10
N SER A 95 -2.79 1.36 -9.37
CA SER A 95 -2.51 2.62 -10.07
C SER A 95 -3.73 2.97 -10.93
N PRO A 96 -4.61 3.91 -10.49
CA PRO A 96 -4.50 4.69 -9.26
C PRO A 96 -4.63 3.86 -7.97
N PRO A 97 -4.10 4.35 -6.83
CA PRO A 97 -4.09 3.64 -5.54
C PRO A 97 -5.47 3.72 -4.84
N GLU A 98 -6.50 3.17 -5.48
CA GLU A 98 -7.87 3.15 -4.99
C GLU A 98 -8.03 2.20 -3.79
N PRO A 99 -8.85 2.56 -2.79
CA PRO A 99 -9.04 1.75 -1.60
C PRO A 99 -9.63 0.38 -1.92
N TYR A 100 -9.26 -0.62 -1.11
CA TYR A 100 -9.95 -1.90 -1.11
C TYR A 100 -11.17 -1.84 -0.19
N ILE A 101 -12.29 -2.31 -0.71
CA ILE A 101 -13.57 -2.37 0.01
C ILE A 101 -13.86 -3.83 0.33
N TYR A 102 -14.20 -4.08 1.59
CA TYR A 102 -14.48 -5.42 2.08
C TYR A 102 -15.90 -5.55 2.64
N GLU A 103 -16.42 -6.77 2.51
CA GLU A 103 -17.64 -7.25 3.15
C GLU A 103 -17.28 -8.40 4.09
N LEU A 104 -17.69 -8.31 5.34
CA LEU A 104 -17.57 -9.39 6.32
C LEU A 104 -18.92 -10.07 6.51
N GLU A 105 -18.99 -11.34 6.18
CA GLU A 105 -20.14 -12.20 6.43
C GLU A 105 -19.83 -13.17 7.57
N ILE A 106 -20.76 -13.33 8.51
CA ILE A 106 -20.64 -14.28 9.62
C ILE A 106 -21.77 -15.29 9.50
N ARG A 107 -21.41 -16.57 9.50
CA ARG A 107 -22.34 -17.69 9.47
C ARG A 107 -22.27 -18.51 10.74
N ASP A 108 -23.42 -19.02 11.17
CA ASP A 108 -23.50 -19.92 12.31
C ASP A 108 -23.07 -21.37 11.97
N ALA A 109 -23.29 -22.28 12.92
CA ALA A 109 -22.90 -23.68 12.79
C ALA A 109 -23.73 -24.47 11.75
N VAL A 110 -24.94 -24.01 11.41
CA VAL A 110 -25.79 -24.64 10.38
C VAL A 110 -25.57 -24.02 9.00
N GLY A 111 -24.81 -22.93 8.91
CA GLY A 111 -24.39 -22.29 7.67
C GLY A 111 -25.25 -21.07 7.27
N GLU A 112 -26.19 -20.67 8.13
CA GLU A 112 -27.04 -19.51 7.92
C GLU A 112 -26.26 -18.22 8.17
N VAL A 113 -26.51 -17.20 7.34
CA VAL A 113 -25.86 -15.89 7.51
C VAL A 113 -26.55 -15.16 8.66
N VAL A 114 -25.82 -14.98 9.76
CA VAL A 114 -26.31 -14.29 10.97
C VAL A 114 -25.89 -12.83 11.02
N TRP A 115 -24.87 -12.44 10.23
CA TRP A 115 -24.46 -11.04 10.09
C TRP A 115 -23.84 -10.77 8.72
N THR A 116 -24.03 -9.55 8.22
CA THR A 116 -23.30 -9.02 7.06
C THR A 116 -22.92 -7.58 7.33
N GLU A 117 -21.63 -7.30 7.30
CA GLU A 117 -21.05 -5.97 7.43
C GLU A 117 -20.41 -5.55 6.10
N LYS A 118 -20.64 -4.32 5.68
CA LYS A 118 -20.15 -3.78 4.41
C LYS A 118 -19.31 -2.53 4.64
N ASP A 119 -18.67 -2.08 3.57
CA ASP A 119 -17.90 -0.82 3.55
C ASP A 119 -16.79 -0.77 4.60
N ILE A 120 -16.11 -1.91 4.82
CA ILE A 120 -14.85 -1.96 5.56
C ILE A 120 -13.75 -1.57 4.58
N ILE A 121 -13.09 -0.44 4.81
CA ILE A 121 -12.21 0.21 3.85
C ILE A 121 -10.75 0.09 4.31
N LYS A 122 -9.89 -0.41 3.41
CA LYS A 122 -8.42 -0.35 3.54
C LYS A 122 -7.83 0.55 2.46
N ARG A 123 -7.30 1.70 2.85
CA ARG A 123 -6.73 2.73 1.97
C ARG A 123 -5.24 2.49 1.70
N TRP A 124 -4.85 2.63 0.44
CA TRP A 124 -3.44 2.77 0.04
C TRP A 124 -2.88 4.17 0.33
N LYS A 125 -3.75 5.18 0.25
CA LYS A 125 -3.42 6.61 0.38
C LYS A 125 -4.26 7.24 1.47
N HIS A 126 -3.61 7.91 2.43
CA HIS A 126 -4.29 8.73 3.41
C HIS A 126 -5.07 9.87 2.70
N PRO A 127 -6.29 10.22 3.15
CA PRO A 127 -7.10 11.25 2.51
C PRO A 127 -6.39 12.61 2.38
N ALA A 128 -5.58 12.97 3.37
CA ALA A 128 -4.82 14.24 3.38
C ALA A 128 -3.59 14.26 2.44
N VAL A 129 -3.21 13.14 1.82
CA VAL A 129 -2.10 13.10 0.85
C VAL A 129 -2.61 13.52 -0.52
N THR A 130 -1.96 14.52 -1.11
CA THR A 130 -2.24 14.97 -2.48
C THR A 130 -1.55 14.04 -3.47
N ARG A 131 -2.32 13.54 -4.45
CA ARG A 131 -1.81 12.79 -5.61
C ARG A 131 -1.84 13.71 -6.83
N THR A 132 -0.70 13.93 -7.46
CA THR A 132 -0.57 14.75 -8.66
C THR A 132 0.12 13.97 -9.74
N GLU A 133 -0.55 13.76 -10.87
CA GLU A 133 0.07 13.17 -12.04
C GLU A 133 1.06 14.16 -12.67
N ILE A 134 2.24 13.68 -13.03
CA ILE A 134 3.34 14.50 -13.53
C ILE A 134 3.57 14.21 -15.00
N GLU A 135 3.46 15.26 -15.80
CA GLU A 135 3.85 15.31 -17.21
C GLU A 135 4.62 16.62 -17.45
N VAL A 136 5.92 16.59 -17.14
CA VAL A 136 6.81 17.75 -17.31
C VAL A 136 7.94 17.34 -18.24
N ASP A 137 8.05 18.00 -19.39
CA ASP A 137 8.97 17.62 -20.46
C ASP A 137 8.82 16.13 -20.82
N GLU A 138 9.88 15.34 -20.65
CA GLU A 138 9.90 13.88 -20.84
C GLU A 138 9.54 13.10 -19.56
N ILE A 139 9.48 13.75 -18.39
CA ILE A 139 9.28 13.10 -17.09
C ILE A 139 7.82 12.68 -16.95
N ARG A 140 7.59 11.39 -16.68
CA ARG A 140 6.26 10.84 -16.42
C ARG A 140 6.23 10.11 -15.08
N GLY A 141 5.19 10.33 -14.30
CA GLY A 141 5.01 9.61 -13.05
C GLY A 141 3.88 10.18 -12.23
N THR A 142 3.88 9.86 -10.93
CA THR A 142 2.94 10.47 -9.99
C THR A 142 3.65 10.91 -8.72
N LEU A 143 3.37 12.15 -8.33
CA LEU A 143 3.86 12.77 -7.11
C LEU A 143 2.81 12.62 -6.00
N PHE A 144 3.24 12.09 -4.87
CA PHE A 144 2.47 12.03 -3.64
C PHE A 144 3.06 12.99 -2.62
N LYS A 145 2.29 14.00 -2.26
CA LYS A 145 2.72 15.06 -1.32
C LYS A 145 1.92 14.97 -0.02
N PRO A 146 2.58 14.84 1.15
CA PRO A 146 1.92 14.96 2.45
C PRO A 146 1.29 16.36 2.67
N PRO A 147 0.36 16.49 3.61
CA PRO A 147 -0.17 17.80 3.99
C PRO A 147 0.91 18.69 4.63
N GLY A 148 0.76 20.02 4.51
CA GLY A 148 1.71 21.03 5.00
C GLY A 148 2.69 21.53 3.94
N ASP A 149 3.57 22.45 4.32
CA ASP A 149 4.43 23.18 3.37
C ASP A 149 5.79 22.50 3.11
N GLY A 150 6.20 21.56 3.97
CA GLY A 150 7.49 20.89 3.90
C GLY A 150 8.63 21.72 4.55
N PRO A 151 9.91 21.45 4.21
CA PRO A 151 10.37 20.42 3.28
C PRO A 151 10.17 19.01 3.83
N PHE A 152 9.77 18.08 2.97
CA PHE A 152 9.55 16.68 3.36
C PHE A 152 10.78 15.81 3.08
N PRO A 153 11.04 14.78 3.90
CA PRO A 153 11.94 13.70 3.48
C PRO A 153 11.39 13.13 2.17
N SER A 154 12.24 13.05 1.16
CA SER A 154 11.79 12.83 -0.23
C SER A 154 12.27 11.48 -0.73
N ILE A 155 11.40 10.73 -1.42
CA ILE A 155 11.71 9.40 -1.93
C ILE A 155 11.40 9.34 -3.42
N ILE A 156 12.32 8.80 -4.21
CA ILE A 156 12.01 8.37 -5.57
C ILE A 156 11.74 6.86 -5.59
N ASP A 157 10.61 6.48 -6.17
CA ASP A 157 10.12 5.10 -6.24
C ASP A 157 10.16 4.61 -7.69
N ILE A 158 10.95 3.55 -7.93
CA ILE A 158 11.15 2.98 -9.27
C ILE A 158 10.73 1.50 -9.27
N SER A 159 9.82 1.17 -10.20
CA SER A 159 9.27 -0.17 -10.36
C SER A 159 10.17 -1.12 -11.17
N GLY A 160 9.77 -2.40 -11.24
CA GLY A 160 10.46 -3.43 -12.02
C GLY A 160 10.09 -3.45 -13.51
N THR A 161 10.36 -4.58 -14.16
CA THR A 161 10.15 -4.80 -15.62
C THR A 161 8.70 -5.02 -16.05
N GLY A 162 7.72 -4.74 -15.19
CA GLY A 162 6.30 -4.83 -15.56
C GLY A 162 5.82 -3.71 -16.49
N GLY A 163 6.61 -2.66 -16.68
CA GLY A 163 6.19 -1.48 -17.44
C GLY A 163 5.21 -0.61 -16.66
N GLY A 164 4.75 0.46 -17.29
CA GLY A 164 3.71 1.31 -16.73
C GLY A 164 4.18 2.08 -15.49
N LEU A 165 3.25 2.26 -14.55
CA LEU A 165 3.45 2.99 -13.31
C LEU A 165 2.81 2.20 -12.15
N ASN A 166 3.55 2.05 -11.04
CA ASN A 166 3.01 1.48 -9.80
C ASN A 166 2.98 2.54 -8.70
N GLU A 167 1.81 2.79 -8.14
CA GLU A 167 1.60 3.94 -7.25
C GLU A 167 1.41 3.56 -5.77
N HIS A 168 1.06 2.30 -5.48
CA HIS A 168 0.77 1.84 -4.13
C HIS A 168 1.88 2.12 -3.10
N LYS A 169 3.14 1.93 -3.48
CA LYS A 169 4.29 2.21 -2.61
C LYS A 169 4.39 3.72 -2.33
N GLY A 170 4.29 4.54 -3.37
CA GLY A 170 4.30 6.00 -3.25
C GLY A 170 3.19 6.51 -2.34
N ALA A 171 1.97 6.01 -2.54
CA ALA A 171 0.82 6.34 -1.70
C ALA A 171 1.01 5.94 -0.23
N ALA A 172 1.50 4.72 0.04
CA ALA A 172 1.67 4.20 1.40
C ALA A 172 2.80 4.90 2.17
N LEU A 173 3.88 5.27 1.47
CA LEU A 173 4.99 6.04 2.05
C LEU A 173 4.60 7.49 2.28
N ALA A 174 3.87 8.13 1.36
CA ALA A 174 3.42 9.51 1.56
C ALA A 174 2.42 9.66 2.69
N SER A 175 1.63 8.61 2.95
CA SER A 175 0.75 8.51 4.12
C SER A 175 1.51 8.49 5.45
N ARG A 176 2.84 8.33 5.42
CA ARG A 176 3.75 8.39 6.58
C ARG A 176 4.63 9.64 6.61
N GLY A 177 4.33 10.65 5.78
CA GLY A 177 5.01 11.94 5.81
C GLY A 177 6.18 12.08 4.83
N PHE A 178 6.37 11.15 3.90
CA PHE A 178 7.36 11.28 2.83
C PHE A 178 6.77 11.97 1.60
N CYS A 179 7.50 12.89 0.95
CA CYS A 179 7.17 13.30 -0.40
C CYS A 179 7.69 12.22 -1.36
N VAL A 180 6.82 11.59 -2.14
CA VAL A 180 7.23 10.44 -2.95
C VAL A 180 6.91 10.66 -4.41
N PHE A 181 7.91 10.45 -5.27
CA PHE A 181 7.72 10.46 -6.70
C PHE A 181 7.84 9.04 -7.26
N SER A 182 6.71 8.43 -7.61
CA SER A 182 6.68 7.17 -8.35
C SER A 182 6.97 7.47 -9.82
N LEU A 183 8.17 7.13 -10.26
CA LEU A 183 8.69 7.44 -11.59
C LEU A 183 8.39 6.29 -12.56
N ALA A 184 7.67 6.59 -13.64
CA ALA A 184 7.58 5.69 -14.79
C ALA A 184 8.81 5.89 -15.69
N PHE A 185 9.28 4.83 -16.34
CA PHE A 185 10.47 4.91 -17.21
C PHE A 185 10.35 4.14 -18.54
N PHE A 186 9.33 3.28 -18.69
CA PHE A 186 9.03 2.60 -19.96
C PHE A 186 7.60 2.05 -19.97
N GLN A 187 7.04 1.82 -21.16
CA GLN A 187 5.69 1.30 -21.36
C GLN A 187 4.62 2.08 -20.60
N TYR A 188 4.80 3.40 -20.49
CA TYR A 188 3.86 4.30 -19.85
C TYR A 188 3.72 5.55 -20.73
N LYS A 189 2.49 5.80 -21.20
CA LYS A 189 2.18 6.94 -22.09
C LYS A 189 3.11 7.00 -23.31
N ASP A 190 3.80 8.11 -23.47
CA ASP A 190 4.72 8.47 -24.54
C ASP A 190 6.17 8.08 -24.25
N LEU A 191 6.46 7.38 -23.14
CA LEU A 191 7.79 6.84 -22.87
C LEU A 191 8.16 5.69 -23.81
N ILE A 192 9.44 5.33 -23.79
CA ILE A 192 9.99 4.21 -24.56
C ILE A 192 9.18 2.94 -24.33
N LYS A 193 8.97 2.18 -25.41
CA LYS A 193 8.20 0.91 -25.36
C LYS A 193 9.06 -0.31 -25.05
N GLU A 194 10.37 -0.18 -25.24
CA GLU A 194 11.33 -1.28 -25.15
C GLU A 194 12.53 -0.88 -24.29
N MET A 195 12.89 -1.77 -23.36
CA MET A 195 13.95 -1.55 -22.37
C MET A 195 15.34 -1.31 -22.97
N ARG A 196 15.62 -1.80 -24.17
CA ARG A 196 16.91 -1.59 -24.86
C ARG A 196 17.18 -0.12 -25.22
N HIS A 197 16.16 0.73 -25.21
CA HIS A 197 16.27 2.17 -25.45
C HIS A 197 16.35 2.99 -24.15
N LEU A 198 16.50 2.33 -23.00
CA LEU A 198 16.55 3.02 -21.71
C LEU A 198 17.84 3.83 -21.56
N ASP A 199 17.71 5.13 -21.36
CA ASP A 199 18.81 6.04 -21.06
C ASP A 199 18.83 6.37 -19.55
N ILE A 200 19.97 6.15 -18.89
CA ILE A 200 20.17 6.51 -17.48
C ILE A 200 20.02 8.01 -17.23
N ASN A 201 20.30 8.86 -18.23
CA ASN A 201 20.14 10.31 -18.09
C ASN A 201 18.69 10.73 -17.83
N TYR A 202 17.71 9.95 -18.26
CA TYR A 202 16.29 10.18 -17.95
C TYR A 202 16.06 10.26 -16.44
N PHE A 203 16.59 9.28 -15.69
CA PHE A 203 16.47 9.25 -14.23
C PHE A 203 17.19 10.42 -13.58
N LYS A 204 18.37 10.81 -14.08
CA LYS A 204 19.09 11.99 -13.57
C LYS A 204 18.26 13.26 -13.71
N LYS A 205 17.61 13.47 -14.86
CA LYS A 205 16.73 14.62 -15.10
C LYS A 205 15.52 14.60 -14.17
N ALA A 206 14.86 13.44 -14.07
CA ALA A 206 13.71 13.25 -13.18
C ALA A 206 14.04 13.55 -11.72
N ILE A 207 15.18 13.07 -11.22
CA ILE A 207 15.59 13.31 -9.83
C ILE A 207 15.94 14.79 -9.61
N LYS A 208 16.68 15.42 -10.55
CA LYS A 208 17.00 16.86 -10.48
C LYS A 208 15.76 17.73 -10.45
N TRP A 209 14.76 17.41 -11.28
CA TRP A 209 13.47 18.07 -11.27
C TRP A 209 12.78 17.86 -9.91
N PHE A 210 12.74 16.62 -9.42
CA PHE A 210 12.06 16.29 -8.17
C PHE A 210 12.64 17.07 -6.97
N VAL A 211 13.97 17.14 -6.82
CA VAL A 211 14.61 17.92 -5.74
C VAL A 211 14.55 19.43 -5.91
N SER A 212 14.20 19.91 -7.10
CA SER A 212 14.02 21.34 -7.33
C SER A 212 12.69 21.85 -6.77
N LEU A 213 11.77 20.94 -6.42
CA LEU A 213 10.47 21.31 -5.87
C LEU A 213 10.64 21.94 -4.47
N PRO A 214 9.92 23.04 -4.18
CA PRO A 214 10.15 23.85 -2.98
C PRO A 214 9.86 23.13 -1.66
N PHE A 215 9.03 22.09 -1.70
CA PHE A 215 8.62 21.28 -0.55
C PHE A 215 9.42 19.98 -0.42
N THR A 216 10.43 19.74 -1.26
CA THR A 216 11.30 18.57 -1.15
C THR A 216 12.55 18.91 -0.35
N SER A 217 13.08 17.95 0.39
CA SER A 217 14.38 18.10 1.03
C SER A 217 15.50 17.72 0.07
N ASN A 218 16.71 18.23 0.32
CA ASN A 218 17.91 17.87 -0.43
C ASN A 218 18.46 16.46 -0.08
N ARG A 219 17.76 15.70 0.77
CA ARG A 219 18.08 14.32 1.13
C ARG A 219 17.04 13.39 0.52
N ILE A 220 17.45 12.67 -0.51
CA ILE A 220 16.58 11.74 -1.24
C ILE A 220 16.83 10.31 -0.78
N GLY A 221 15.76 9.62 -0.40
CA GLY A 221 15.74 8.16 -0.30
C GLY A 221 15.40 7.52 -1.65
N TYR A 222 15.98 6.36 -1.92
CA TYR A 222 15.66 5.58 -3.11
C TYR A 222 14.91 4.32 -2.73
N GLN A 223 13.78 4.10 -3.38
CA GLN A 223 13.04 2.84 -3.36
C GLN A 223 13.13 2.24 -4.76
N GLY A 224 13.64 1.00 -4.85
CA GLY A 224 13.53 0.21 -6.05
C GLY A 224 12.99 -1.20 -5.77
N VAL A 225 12.23 -1.78 -6.70
CA VAL A 225 11.84 -3.20 -6.65
C VAL A 225 12.25 -3.92 -7.93
N SER A 226 12.79 -5.14 -7.80
CA SER A 226 13.28 -5.94 -8.94
C SER A 226 14.28 -5.12 -9.78
N PHE A 227 14.04 -4.92 -11.08
CA PHE A 227 14.89 -4.08 -11.93
C PHE A 227 14.97 -2.62 -11.48
N GLY A 228 13.92 -2.07 -10.86
CA GLY A 228 13.99 -0.76 -10.21
C GLY A 228 15.00 -0.75 -9.07
N GLY A 229 15.15 -1.86 -8.36
CA GLY A 229 16.19 -2.09 -7.35
C GLY A 229 17.60 -2.01 -7.93
N LEU A 230 17.81 -2.61 -9.11
CA LEU A 230 19.08 -2.48 -9.84
C LEU A 230 19.33 -1.02 -10.26
N LEU A 231 18.33 -0.36 -10.83
CA LEU A 231 18.43 1.03 -11.27
C LEU A 231 18.80 1.98 -10.13
N VAL A 232 18.15 1.88 -8.97
CA VAL A 232 18.48 2.75 -7.83
C VAL A 232 19.88 2.50 -7.30
N ASN A 233 20.37 1.26 -7.32
CA ASN A 233 21.75 0.96 -6.94
C ASN A 233 22.76 1.54 -7.95
N ILE A 234 22.48 1.45 -9.25
CA ILE A 234 23.32 2.06 -10.29
C ILE A 234 23.36 3.58 -10.11
N LEU A 235 22.21 4.22 -9.88
CA LEU A 235 22.12 5.66 -9.64
C LEU A 235 22.87 6.06 -8.36
N ALA A 236 22.73 5.29 -7.29
CA ALA A 236 23.42 5.52 -6.03
C ALA A 236 24.95 5.34 -6.15
N ALA A 237 25.42 4.42 -6.99
CA ALA A 237 26.86 4.20 -7.17
C ALA A 237 27.50 5.19 -8.15
N ASN A 238 26.79 5.62 -9.19
CA ASN A 238 27.38 6.30 -10.35
C ASN A 238 26.93 7.76 -10.51
N CYS A 239 26.09 8.28 -9.61
CA CYS A 239 25.53 9.63 -9.73
C CYS A 239 25.61 10.41 -8.41
N PRO A 240 26.80 10.55 -7.78
CA PRO A 240 26.95 11.22 -6.49
C PRO A 240 26.47 12.69 -6.51
N GLU A 241 26.50 13.35 -7.66
CA GLU A 241 25.96 14.69 -7.86
C GLU A 241 24.44 14.79 -7.66
N VAL A 242 23.74 13.66 -7.71
CA VAL A 242 22.30 13.51 -7.45
C VAL A 242 22.04 13.08 -5.99
N LEU A 243 23.08 12.66 -5.26
CA LEU A 243 23.00 12.06 -3.92
C LEU A 243 23.46 12.99 -2.80
N LEU A 244 24.26 14.01 -3.10
CA LEU A 244 24.88 14.83 -2.08
C LEU A 244 24.16 16.18 -1.93
N PRO A 245 23.86 16.61 -0.69
CA PRO A 245 23.48 18.00 -0.45
C PRO A 245 24.61 18.91 -0.99
N LYS A 246 24.23 19.97 -1.71
CA LYS A 246 25.16 21.05 -2.07
C LYS A 246 25.92 21.46 -0.80
N LYS A 247 27.23 21.17 -0.76
CA LYS A 247 28.23 21.54 0.26
C LYS A 247 27.65 21.95 1.62
N LEU A 248 27.75 21.04 2.59
CA LEU A 248 27.75 21.41 4.00
C LEU A 248 29.01 22.26 4.25
N PHE A 249 28.89 23.59 4.18
CA PHE A 249 29.90 24.46 4.78
C PHE A 249 29.74 24.31 6.29
N ILE A 250 30.53 23.43 6.89
CA ILE A 250 30.77 23.49 8.33
C ILE A 250 31.61 24.74 8.53
N ARG A 251 30.95 25.83 8.97
CA ARG A 251 31.65 26.99 9.49
C ARG A 251 32.24 26.54 10.84
N SER A 252 33.55 26.34 10.87
CA SER A 252 34.28 26.10 12.12
C SER A 252 34.46 27.44 12.82
N ASP A 253 33.41 27.93 13.46
CA ASP A 253 33.55 29.03 14.40
C ASP A 253 33.59 28.41 15.80
N SER A 254 34.78 27.94 16.16
CA SER A 254 35.16 27.74 17.54
C SER A 254 35.53 29.12 18.10
N GLU A 255 34.69 29.67 18.97
CA GLU A 255 35.11 30.59 20.05
C GLU A 255 33.94 30.80 21.03
N PHE A 256 34.14 30.22 22.23
CA PHE A 256 33.47 30.36 23.54
C PHE A 256 31.95 30.14 23.69
#